data_AF-A0A2N2C3D1-F1
#
_entry.id   AF-A0A2N2C3D1-F1
#
_cell.length_a   1.000
_cell.length_b   1.000
_cell.length_c   1.000
_cell.angle_alpha   90.00
_cell.angle_beta   90.00
_cell.angle_gamma   90.00
#
_symmetry.space_group_name_H-M   'P 1'
#
loop_
_entity.id
_entity.type
_entity.pdbx_description
1 polymer ?
#
loop_
_entity_poly.entity_id
_entity_poly.type
_entity_poly.pdbx_seq_one_letter_code
_entity_poly.pdbx_strand_id
1 'polypeptide(L)'
;MNLIDQLKLMNSLSASEELLCQFIINEARQFLHLNKSDLMKKLNISSSTLYRFCNKLNIKGFDQLKLQIALDFLKNERNNDTTTVNYNYPFEKDDSLETISMNLLSIYEETSINTFKAIDFNELEKAIHILKRAENICLMTSNTNTLYAEKFGIQLKEIGRNVWISSSPYKWKLETVNLTSKDALIINSYAGQSSKSFINILPNLVKKGVPIILIGSTHNKSFMPYATSKLLMFDREDPKEKIYSFSTNVSTQYLFDVLYAAIYQDNYDKNMTNHNYIYE
;
A
#
# COMPACT_ATOMS: atom_id res chain seq x y z
N MET A 1 14.28 13.94 -13.91
CA MET A 1 15.66 13.41 -13.97
C MET A 1 16.06 13.09 -12.55
N ASN A 2 16.60 11.90 -12.26
CA ASN A 2 17.07 11.59 -10.91
C ASN A 2 18.32 12.45 -10.60
N LEU A 3 18.62 12.66 -9.32
CA LEU A 3 19.74 13.49 -8.86
C LEU A 3 21.08 12.91 -9.30
N ILE A 4 21.22 11.58 -9.35
CA ILE A 4 22.46 10.91 -9.80
C ILE A 4 22.76 11.22 -11.28
N ASP A 5 21.75 11.26 -12.13
CA ASP A 5 21.88 11.62 -13.55
C ASP A 5 22.10 13.12 -13.72
N GLN A 6 21.49 13.94 -12.85
CA GLN A 6 21.81 15.37 -12.78
C GLN A 6 23.29 15.59 -12.40
N LEU A 7 23.83 14.82 -11.44
CA LEU A 7 25.24 14.87 -11.04
C LEU A 7 26.19 14.52 -12.20
N LYS A 8 25.87 13.49 -13.01
CA LYS A 8 26.66 13.10 -14.19
C LYS A 8 26.71 14.19 -15.27
N LEU A 9 25.73 15.09 -15.30
CA LEU A 9 25.60 16.16 -16.29
C LEU A 9 26.08 17.52 -15.76
N MET A 10 26.54 17.60 -14.51
CA MET A 10 27.04 18.85 -13.93
C MET A 10 28.36 19.26 -14.60
N ASN A 11 28.37 20.47 -15.15
CA ASN A 11 29.57 21.14 -15.63
C ASN A 11 29.94 22.29 -14.67
N SER A 12 31.21 22.71 -14.68
CA SER A 12 31.69 23.85 -13.87
C SER A 12 31.69 23.63 -12.35
N LEU A 13 32.18 22.48 -11.90
CA LEU A 13 32.50 22.20 -10.50
C LEU A 13 33.94 22.64 -10.18
N SER A 14 34.21 23.10 -8.96
CA SER A 14 35.61 23.22 -8.50
C SER A 14 36.19 21.84 -8.19
N ALA A 15 37.51 21.69 -8.15
CA ALA A 15 38.15 20.39 -7.90
C ALA A 15 37.59 19.63 -6.67
N SER A 16 37.36 20.33 -5.55
CA SER A 16 36.77 19.73 -4.35
C SER A 16 35.27 19.37 -4.49
N GLU A 17 34.52 20.10 -5.32
CA GLU A 17 33.12 19.78 -5.62
C GLU A 17 33.02 18.60 -6.59
N GLU A 18 33.97 18.50 -7.53
CA GLU A 18 34.09 17.39 -8.46
C GLU A 18 34.45 16.09 -7.75
N LEU A 19 35.38 16.13 -6.79
CA LEU A 19 35.69 14.99 -5.91
C LEU A 19 34.45 14.51 -5.14
N LEU A 20 33.66 15.43 -4.59
CA LEU A 20 32.41 15.10 -3.92
C LEU A 20 31.38 14.48 -4.88
N CYS A 21 31.21 15.07 -6.06
CA CYS A 21 30.31 14.57 -7.10
C CYS A 21 30.68 13.15 -7.54
N GLN A 22 31.96 12.92 -7.87
CA GLN A 22 32.47 11.62 -8.29
C GLN A 22 32.36 10.57 -7.18
N PHE A 23 32.62 10.95 -5.93
CA PHE A 23 32.44 10.05 -4.79
C PHE A 23 30.96 9.64 -4.62
N ILE A 24 30.03 10.57 -4.78
CA ILE A 24 28.60 10.26 -4.72
C ILE A 24 28.17 9.33 -5.87
N ILE A 25 28.67 9.56 -7.10
CA ILE A 25 28.32 8.74 -8.27
C ILE A 25 28.89 7.32 -8.17
N ASN A 26 30.16 7.19 -7.77
CA ASN A 26 30.88 5.91 -7.81
C ASN A 26 30.70 5.09 -6.53
N GLU A 27 30.51 5.75 -5.38
CA GLU A 27 30.52 5.14 -4.05
C GLU A 27 29.27 5.54 -3.25
N ALA A 28 28.11 5.63 -3.92
CA ALA A 28 26.83 6.08 -3.34
C ALA A 28 26.47 5.35 -2.03
N ARG A 29 26.62 4.02 -1.98
CA ARG A 29 26.39 3.22 -0.77
C ARG A 29 27.25 3.69 0.39
N GLN A 30 28.53 3.91 0.15
CA GLN A 30 29.46 4.39 1.17
C GLN A 30 29.16 5.82 1.60
N PHE A 31 28.80 6.69 0.66
CA PHE A 31 28.35 8.05 0.96
C PHE A 31 27.15 8.08 1.92
N LEU A 32 26.18 7.18 1.72
CA LEU A 32 25.00 7.04 2.58
C LEU A 32 25.34 6.57 4.00
N HIS A 33 26.49 5.95 4.24
CA HIS A 33 26.91 5.54 5.59
C HIS A 33 27.77 6.58 6.32
N LEU A 34 28.27 7.60 5.63
CA LEU A 34 29.09 8.64 6.25
C LEU A 34 28.23 9.72 6.90
N ASN A 35 28.66 10.22 8.06
CA ASN A 35 28.18 11.50 8.58
C ASN A 35 28.96 12.66 7.94
N LYS A 36 28.48 13.90 8.14
CA LYS A 36 29.08 15.10 7.54
C LYS A 36 30.56 15.26 7.86
N SER A 37 30.96 14.99 9.10
CA SER A 37 32.35 15.15 9.57
C SER A 37 33.27 14.15 8.89
N ASP A 38 32.83 12.89 8.81
CA ASP A 38 33.62 11.80 8.22
C ASP A 38 33.72 11.95 6.71
N LEU A 39 32.67 12.40 6.04
CA LEU A 39 32.71 12.75 4.62
C LEU A 39 33.73 13.86 4.34
N MET A 40 33.66 14.94 5.13
CA MET A 40 34.58 16.08 4.99
C MET A 40 36.03 15.68 5.18
N LYS A 41 36.31 14.85 6.19
CA LYS A 41 37.66 14.31 6.43
C LYS A 41 38.11 13.40 5.29
N LYS A 42 37.25 12.49 4.86
CA LYS A 42 37.58 11.50 3.82
C LYS A 42 37.92 12.14 2.49
N LEU A 43 37.17 13.15 2.07
CA LEU A 43 37.37 13.85 0.80
C LEU A 43 38.27 15.08 0.93
N ASN A 44 38.75 15.38 2.14
CA ASN A 44 39.51 16.59 2.46
C ASN A 44 38.81 17.88 1.96
N ILE A 45 37.51 18.01 2.24
CA ILE A 45 36.69 19.17 1.84
C ILE A 45 36.19 19.96 3.04
N SER A 46 36.04 21.28 2.86
CA SER A 46 35.49 22.16 3.88
C SER A 46 33.95 22.11 3.94
N SER A 47 33.37 22.56 5.06
CA SER A 47 31.92 22.74 5.17
C SER A 47 31.39 23.73 4.13
N SER A 48 32.14 24.79 3.82
CA SER A 48 31.75 25.77 2.80
C SER A 48 31.66 25.16 1.39
N THR A 49 32.55 24.23 1.06
CA THR A 49 32.51 23.48 -0.21
C THR A 49 31.25 22.62 -0.29
N LEU A 50 30.94 21.88 0.77
CA LEU A 50 29.74 21.04 0.84
C LEU A 50 28.44 21.86 0.66
N TYR A 51 28.29 22.97 1.37
CA TYR A 51 27.09 23.81 1.22
C TYR A 51 27.01 24.51 -0.14
N ARG A 52 28.14 24.94 -0.71
CA ARG A 52 28.15 25.47 -2.08
C ARG A 52 27.68 24.42 -3.09
N PHE A 53 28.14 23.19 -2.94
CA PHE A 53 27.71 22.07 -3.77
C PHE A 53 26.21 21.81 -3.63
N CYS A 54 25.69 21.73 -2.40
CA CYS A 54 24.25 21.60 -2.15
C CYS A 54 23.45 22.76 -2.78
N ASN A 55 23.94 24.00 -2.67
CA ASN A 55 23.27 25.17 -3.25
C ASN A 55 23.22 25.11 -4.78
N LYS A 56 24.28 24.65 -5.46
CA LYS A 56 24.27 24.43 -6.93
C LYS A 56 23.20 23.42 -7.37
N LEU A 57 22.82 22.51 -6.47
CA LEU A 57 21.77 21.51 -6.69
C LEU A 57 20.38 21.98 -6.22
N ASN A 58 20.25 23.20 -5.69
CA ASN A 58 19.05 23.69 -5.02
C ASN A 58 18.61 22.84 -3.81
N ILE A 59 19.58 22.27 -3.09
CA ILE A 59 19.38 21.41 -1.91
C ILE A 59 19.81 22.15 -0.65
N LYS A 60 19.01 22.07 0.42
CA LYS A 60 19.27 22.76 1.71
C LYS A 60 20.17 21.91 2.62
N GLY A 61 21.40 21.68 2.17
CA GLY A 61 22.47 21.10 2.99
C GLY A 61 22.59 19.57 2.93
N PHE A 62 23.44 19.04 3.81
CA PHE A 62 23.93 17.65 3.75
C PHE A 62 22.83 16.61 3.95
N ASP A 63 21.96 16.77 4.94
CA ASP A 63 20.95 15.76 5.27
C ASP A 63 19.92 15.60 4.14
N GLN A 64 19.53 16.72 3.51
CA GLN A 64 18.63 16.69 2.37
C GLN A 64 19.34 16.11 1.12
N LEU A 65 20.63 16.40 0.92
CA LEU A 65 21.43 15.77 -0.14
C LEU A 65 21.49 14.25 0.07
N LYS A 66 21.75 13.81 1.30
CA LYS A 66 21.81 12.39 1.67
C LYS A 66 20.48 11.68 1.45
N LEU A 67 19.37 12.32 1.83
CA LEU A 67 18.02 11.80 1.59
C LEU A 67 17.71 11.65 0.09
N GLN A 68 18.01 12.67 -0.72
CA GLN A 68 17.74 12.60 -2.17
C GLN A 68 18.62 11.56 -2.88
N ILE A 69 19.90 11.46 -2.49
CA ILE A 69 20.78 10.41 -3.00
C ILE A 69 20.29 9.02 -2.55
N ALA A 70 19.78 8.86 -1.32
CA ALA A 70 19.21 7.59 -0.88
C ALA A 70 18.02 7.17 -1.74
N LEU A 71 17.08 8.10 -1.99
CA LEU A 71 15.90 7.86 -2.81
C LEU A 71 16.25 7.46 -4.25
N ASP A 72 17.29 8.08 -4.83
CA ASP A 72 17.69 7.78 -6.21
C ASP A 72 18.63 6.58 -6.31
N PHE A 73 19.45 6.33 -5.30
CA PHE A 73 20.24 5.09 -5.17
C PHE A 73 19.32 3.88 -5.09
N LEU A 74 18.25 3.94 -4.28
CA LEU A 74 17.25 2.88 -4.20
C LEU A 74 16.54 2.65 -5.54
N LYS A 75 16.29 3.70 -6.33
CA LYS A 75 15.71 3.56 -7.68
C LYS A 75 16.69 2.96 -8.70
N ASN A 76 17.97 3.26 -8.59
CA ASN A 76 19.00 2.78 -9.52
C ASN A 76 19.50 1.37 -9.16
N GLU A 77 19.59 0.99 -7.88
CA GLU A 77 19.84 -0.39 -7.47
C GLU A 77 18.70 -1.33 -7.90
N ARG A 78 17.45 -0.86 -7.90
CA ARG A 78 16.30 -1.61 -8.45
C ARG A 78 16.46 -2.01 -9.93
N ASN A 79 17.32 -1.33 -10.70
CA ASN A 79 17.58 -1.65 -12.11
C ASN A 79 18.80 -2.55 -12.33
N ASN A 80 19.72 -2.66 -11.36
CA ASN A 80 20.98 -3.37 -11.55
C ASN A 80 21.25 -4.52 -10.55
N ASP A 81 20.57 -4.59 -9.40
CA ASP A 81 20.77 -5.69 -8.45
C ASP A 81 19.44 -6.11 -7.78
N THR A 82 19.10 -7.38 -7.97
CA THR A 82 17.95 -8.06 -7.37
C THR A 82 18.17 -8.34 -5.88
N THR A 83 18.15 -7.32 -5.04
CA THR A 83 17.77 -7.50 -3.63
C THR A 83 16.38 -6.91 -3.42
N THR A 84 15.38 -7.57 -4.01
CA THR A 84 13.98 -7.36 -3.66
C THR A 84 13.82 -7.65 -2.18
N VAL A 85 13.36 -6.66 -1.38
CA VAL A 85 13.04 -6.87 0.03
C VAL A 85 12.13 -8.10 0.14
N ASN A 86 12.47 -9.03 1.03
CA ASN A 86 11.67 -10.23 1.25
C ASN A 86 10.38 -9.83 1.97
N TYR A 87 9.24 -9.96 1.29
CA TYR A 87 7.92 -9.61 1.83
C TYR A 87 7.50 -10.47 3.03
N ASN A 88 8.05 -11.68 3.14
CA ASN A 88 7.72 -12.63 4.21
C ASN A 88 8.59 -12.41 5.46
N TYR A 89 9.83 -11.96 5.26
CA TYR A 89 10.84 -11.72 6.29
C TYR A 89 11.61 -10.43 5.94
N PRO A 90 11.00 -9.25 6.18
CA PRO A 90 11.56 -7.98 5.71
C PRO A 90 12.79 -7.50 6.47
N PHE A 91 13.18 -8.17 7.55
CA PHE A 91 14.35 -7.84 8.35
C PHE A 91 14.86 -9.08 9.08
N GLU A 92 16.14 -9.05 9.42
CA GLU A 92 16.84 -10.07 10.18
C GLU A 92 17.04 -9.67 11.65
N LYS A 93 17.46 -10.62 12.47
CA LYS A 93 17.61 -10.45 13.93
C LYS A 93 18.53 -9.28 14.32
N ASP A 94 19.61 -9.07 13.57
CA ASP A 94 20.67 -8.10 13.89
C ASP A 94 20.59 -6.83 13.02
N ASP A 95 19.49 -6.64 12.28
CA ASP A 95 19.28 -5.43 11.47
C ASP A 95 19.10 -4.19 12.35
N SER A 96 19.66 -3.07 11.88
CA SER A 96 19.47 -1.78 12.55
C SER A 96 18.03 -1.28 12.42
N LEU A 97 17.58 -0.44 13.36
CA LEU A 97 16.27 0.22 13.27
C LEU A 97 16.08 1.01 11.97
N GLU A 98 17.16 1.59 11.45
CA GLU A 98 17.18 2.25 10.15
C GLU A 98 16.81 1.22 9.07
N THR A 99 17.54 0.10 8.97
CA THR A 99 17.33 -0.97 7.98
C THR A 99 15.90 -1.50 8.01
N ILE A 100 15.38 -1.82 9.20
CA ILE A 100 14.00 -2.25 9.38
C ILE A 100 13.03 -1.20 8.82
N SER A 101 13.24 0.08 9.14
CA SER A 101 12.37 1.17 8.70
C SER A 101 12.39 1.35 7.18
N MET A 102 13.57 1.31 6.54
CA MET A 102 13.67 1.42 5.08
C MET A 102 13.09 0.20 4.35
N ASN A 103 13.25 -1.00 4.89
CA ASN A 103 12.69 -2.21 4.29
C ASN A 103 11.16 -2.17 4.32
N LEU A 104 10.57 -1.78 5.45
CA LEU A 104 9.12 -1.60 5.57
C LEU A 104 8.59 -0.47 4.69
N LEU A 105 9.28 0.67 4.63
CA LEU A 105 8.93 1.77 3.73
C LEU A 105 8.93 1.28 2.27
N SER A 106 9.96 0.56 1.85
CA SER A 106 10.07 0.01 0.50
C SER A 106 8.94 -0.95 0.17
N ILE A 107 8.59 -1.86 1.11
CA ILE A 107 7.44 -2.75 0.96
C ILE A 107 6.16 -1.94 0.78
N TYR A 108 5.91 -0.92 1.60
CA TYR A 108 4.68 -0.15 1.54
C TYR A 108 4.55 0.66 0.24
N GLU A 109 5.64 1.27 -0.23
CA GLU A 109 5.68 1.98 -1.51
C GLU A 109 5.40 1.04 -2.68
N GLU A 110 6.15 -0.07 -2.78
CA GLU A 110 5.98 -1.04 -3.87
C GLU A 110 4.60 -1.68 -3.85
N THR A 111 4.08 -2.00 -2.65
CA THR A 111 2.75 -2.55 -2.47
C THR A 111 1.66 -1.59 -2.94
N SER A 112 1.75 -0.31 -2.56
CA SER A 112 0.74 0.69 -2.95
C SER A 112 0.75 0.90 -4.47
N ILE A 113 1.94 1.02 -5.07
CA ILE A 113 2.10 1.19 -6.51
C ILE A 113 1.59 -0.03 -7.28
N ASN A 114 1.94 -1.24 -6.85
CA ASN A 114 1.55 -2.44 -7.57
C ASN A 114 0.09 -2.83 -7.32
N THR A 115 -0.48 -2.51 -6.15
CA THR A 115 -1.92 -2.63 -5.92
C THR A 115 -2.68 -1.70 -6.85
N PHE A 116 -2.27 -0.43 -6.96
CA PHE A 116 -2.85 0.50 -7.93
C PHE A 116 -2.79 -0.04 -9.37
N LYS A 117 -1.63 -0.56 -9.79
CA LYS A 117 -1.46 -1.15 -11.13
C LYS A 117 -2.31 -2.41 -11.35
N ALA A 118 -2.65 -3.14 -10.29
CA ALA A 118 -3.47 -4.34 -10.35
C ALA A 118 -4.98 -4.04 -10.40
N ILE A 119 -5.40 -2.78 -10.19
CA ILE A 119 -6.81 -2.39 -10.29
C ILE A 119 -7.24 -2.44 -11.76
N ASP A 120 -8.21 -3.29 -12.04
CA ASP A 120 -9.06 -3.16 -13.22
C ASP A 120 -10.15 -2.12 -12.92
N PHE A 121 -10.12 -0.99 -13.63
CA PHE A 121 -11.05 0.10 -13.40
C PHE A 121 -12.49 -0.25 -13.77
N ASN A 122 -12.72 -1.20 -14.69
CA ASN A 122 -14.08 -1.67 -14.98
C ASN A 122 -14.64 -2.46 -13.79
N GLU A 123 -13.79 -3.28 -13.15
CA GLU A 123 -14.17 -3.99 -11.93
C GLU A 123 -14.39 -3.02 -10.77
N LEU A 124 -13.55 -1.99 -10.63
CA LEU A 124 -13.74 -0.94 -9.62
C LEU A 124 -15.08 -0.20 -9.82
N GLU A 125 -15.39 0.24 -11.03
CA GLU A 125 -16.67 0.90 -11.34
C GLU A 125 -17.86 -0.02 -11.05
N LYS A 126 -17.75 -1.30 -11.39
CA LYS A 126 -18.77 -2.31 -11.09
C LYS A 126 -18.98 -2.49 -9.59
N ALA A 127 -17.91 -2.57 -8.81
CA ALA A 127 -17.97 -2.65 -7.36
C ALA A 127 -18.64 -1.41 -6.76
N ILE A 128 -18.27 -0.21 -7.19
CA ILE A 128 -18.89 1.06 -6.76
C ILE A 128 -20.38 1.06 -7.10
N HIS A 129 -20.77 0.63 -8.30
CA HIS A 129 -22.18 0.57 -8.72
C HIS A 129 -23.01 -0.38 -7.84
N ILE A 130 -22.47 -1.57 -7.54
CA ILE A 130 -23.07 -2.54 -6.61
C ILE A 130 -23.26 -1.88 -5.24
N LEU A 131 -22.18 -1.30 -4.69
CA LEU A 131 -22.21 -0.72 -3.34
C LEU A 131 -23.14 0.47 -3.23
N LYS A 132 -23.31 1.29 -4.27
CA LYS A 132 -24.25 2.43 -4.27
C LYS A 132 -25.70 1.99 -4.23
N ARG A 133 -26.05 0.90 -4.93
CA ARG A 133 -27.43 0.44 -5.08
C ARG A 133 -27.91 -0.50 -3.99
N ALA A 134 -26.98 -1.08 -3.23
CA ALA A 134 -27.31 -1.99 -2.16
C ALA A 134 -28.20 -1.31 -1.09
N GLU A 135 -29.20 -1.99 -0.56
CA GLU A 135 -29.94 -1.56 0.64
C GLU A 135 -29.08 -1.81 1.89
N ASN A 136 -28.37 -2.95 1.90
CA ASN A 136 -27.49 -3.35 2.99
C ASN A 136 -26.15 -3.90 2.45
N ILE A 137 -25.08 -3.71 3.22
CA ILE A 137 -23.75 -4.23 2.90
C ILE A 137 -23.29 -5.17 4.03
N CYS A 138 -23.04 -6.43 3.70
CA CYS A 138 -22.38 -7.36 4.61
C CYS A 138 -20.90 -7.43 4.23
N LEU A 139 -20.00 -7.15 5.16
CA LEU A 139 -18.56 -7.34 4.94
C LEU A 139 -18.09 -8.58 5.70
N MET A 140 -17.71 -9.60 4.94
CA MET A 140 -17.18 -10.85 5.48
C MET A 140 -15.65 -10.88 5.41
N THR A 141 -15.04 -11.20 6.54
CA THR A 141 -13.58 -11.34 6.66
C THR A 141 -13.22 -12.27 7.82
N SER A 142 -11.93 -12.50 8.04
CA SER A 142 -11.42 -13.31 9.15
C SER A 142 -10.13 -12.73 9.75
N ASN A 143 -9.88 -13.02 11.02
CA ASN A 143 -8.62 -12.71 11.72
C ASN A 143 -8.29 -11.21 11.71
N THR A 144 -7.02 -10.87 11.48
CA THR A 144 -6.47 -9.50 11.51
C THR A 144 -7.15 -8.55 10.52
N ASN A 145 -7.74 -9.07 9.44
CA ASN A 145 -8.45 -8.26 8.46
C ASN A 145 -9.77 -7.67 8.98
N THR A 146 -10.23 -8.12 10.16
CA THR A 146 -11.45 -7.59 10.80
C THR A 146 -11.30 -6.12 11.18
N LEU A 147 -10.13 -5.68 11.63
CA LEU A 147 -9.90 -4.28 12.02
C LEU A 147 -10.02 -3.32 10.82
N TYR A 148 -9.47 -3.69 9.67
CA TYR A 148 -9.60 -2.92 8.43
C TYR A 148 -11.06 -2.89 7.94
N ALA A 149 -11.77 -4.00 8.06
CA ALA A 149 -13.18 -4.09 7.73
C ALA A 149 -14.07 -3.23 8.65
N GLU A 150 -13.78 -3.21 9.94
CA GLU A 150 -14.51 -2.38 10.92
C GLU A 150 -14.31 -0.89 10.64
N LYS A 151 -13.06 -0.47 10.37
CA LYS A 151 -12.76 0.91 9.94
C LYS A 151 -13.54 1.29 8.69
N PHE A 152 -13.47 0.46 7.64
CA PHE A 152 -14.21 0.71 6.40
C PHE A 152 -15.73 0.71 6.62
N GLY A 153 -16.22 -0.16 7.51
CA GLY A 153 -17.62 -0.17 7.92
C GLY A 153 -18.06 1.13 8.61
N ILE A 154 -17.22 1.72 9.46
CA ILE A 154 -17.48 3.03 10.07
C ILE A 154 -17.54 4.12 8.99
N GLN A 155 -16.56 4.17 8.09
CA GLN A 155 -16.52 5.13 6.98
C GLN A 155 -17.78 5.05 6.11
N LEU A 156 -18.25 3.85 5.77
CA LEU A 156 -19.49 3.65 5.03
C LEU A 156 -20.73 4.14 5.81
N LYS A 157 -20.77 3.97 7.13
CA LYS A 157 -21.87 4.49 7.97
C LYS A 157 -21.91 6.01 8.02
N GLU A 158 -20.75 6.68 8.05
CA GLU A 158 -20.66 8.14 8.03
C GLU A 158 -21.33 8.75 6.78
N ILE A 159 -21.24 8.05 5.65
CA ILE A 159 -21.91 8.42 4.39
C ILE A 159 -23.30 7.78 4.23
N GLY A 160 -23.90 7.32 5.33
CA GLY A 160 -25.29 6.86 5.39
C GLY A 160 -25.55 5.48 4.79
N ARG A 161 -24.55 4.62 4.68
CA ARG A 161 -24.71 3.24 4.21
C ARG A 161 -24.93 2.29 5.38
N ASN A 162 -25.88 1.36 5.24
CA ASN A 162 -26.07 0.31 6.24
C ASN A 162 -25.05 -0.82 6.03
N VAL A 163 -24.19 -1.06 7.03
CA VAL A 163 -23.13 -2.08 6.95
C VAL A 163 -22.89 -2.77 8.30
N TRP A 164 -22.65 -4.08 8.25
CA TRP A 164 -22.17 -4.86 9.39
C TRP A 164 -21.03 -5.80 8.96
N ILE A 165 -20.25 -6.23 9.96
CA ILE A 165 -19.03 -7.00 9.76
C ILE A 165 -19.26 -8.42 10.30
N SER A 166 -19.04 -9.40 9.43
CA SER A 166 -19.18 -10.82 9.74
C SER A 166 -17.81 -11.48 9.86
N SER A 167 -17.42 -11.83 11.09
CA SER A 167 -16.03 -12.19 11.42
C SER A 167 -15.80 -13.63 11.92
N SER A 168 -16.85 -14.47 12.01
CA SER A 168 -16.71 -15.86 12.48
C SER A 168 -17.56 -16.86 11.69
N PRO A 169 -17.20 -18.15 11.64
CA PRO A 169 -17.92 -19.15 10.85
C PRO A 169 -19.43 -19.26 11.13
N TYR A 170 -19.84 -19.11 12.40
CA TYR A 170 -21.26 -19.10 12.76
C TYR A 170 -21.94 -17.82 12.26
N LYS A 171 -21.31 -16.66 12.50
CA LYS A 171 -21.81 -15.35 12.06
C LYS A 171 -21.93 -15.26 10.54
N TRP A 172 -20.97 -15.80 9.79
CA TRP A 172 -21.02 -15.86 8.34
C TRP A 172 -22.31 -16.47 7.81
N LYS A 173 -22.79 -17.56 8.41
CA LYS A 173 -24.07 -18.16 8.02
C LYS A 173 -25.24 -17.31 8.49
N LEU A 174 -25.26 -16.95 9.78
CA LEU A 174 -26.35 -16.20 10.41
C LEU A 174 -26.63 -14.86 9.70
N GLU A 175 -25.58 -14.14 9.35
CA GLU A 175 -25.65 -12.78 8.85
C GLU A 175 -25.78 -12.70 7.33
N THR A 176 -25.59 -13.81 6.61
CA THR A 176 -25.79 -13.87 5.15
C THR A 176 -27.06 -14.60 4.74
N VAL A 177 -27.70 -15.36 5.65
CA VAL A 177 -28.87 -16.18 5.32
C VAL A 177 -30.02 -15.39 4.71
N ASN A 178 -30.19 -14.13 5.12
CA ASN A 178 -31.27 -13.26 4.67
C ASN A 178 -30.88 -12.27 3.56
N LEU A 179 -29.62 -12.30 3.09
CA LEU A 179 -29.21 -11.45 1.97
C LEU A 179 -29.98 -11.80 0.70
N THR A 180 -30.30 -10.75 -0.07
CA THR A 180 -31.05 -10.80 -1.31
C THR A 180 -30.31 -10.07 -2.42
N SER A 181 -30.87 -10.06 -3.64
CA SER A 181 -30.32 -9.29 -4.77
C SER A 181 -30.32 -7.77 -4.58
N LYS A 182 -30.96 -7.28 -3.51
CA LYS A 182 -30.93 -5.86 -3.11
C LYS A 182 -29.76 -5.53 -2.19
N ASP A 183 -29.06 -6.53 -1.66
CA ASP A 183 -27.95 -6.35 -0.72
C ASP A 183 -26.61 -6.59 -1.43
N ALA A 184 -25.50 -6.18 -0.83
CA ALA A 184 -24.16 -6.49 -1.33
C ALA A 184 -23.36 -7.27 -0.30
N LEU A 185 -22.59 -8.24 -0.78
CA LEU A 185 -21.60 -8.95 0.02
C LEU A 185 -20.20 -8.52 -0.42
N ILE A 186 -19.40 -7.99 0.51
CA ILE A 186 -17.96 -7.80 0.33
C ILE A 186 -17.23 -8.95 1.03
N ILE A 187 -16.34 -9.62 0.30
CA ILE A 187 -15.44 -10.63 0.85
C ILE A 187 -14.03 -10.05 0.81
N ASN A 188 -13.41 -9.90 1.97
CA ASN A 188 -11.98 -9.58 2.06
C ASN A 188 -11.21 -10.84 2.46
N SER A 189 -10.41 -11.38 1.52
CA SER A 189 -9.59 -12.57 1.77
C SER A 189 -8.32 -12.50 0.95
N TYR A 190 -7.16 -12.76 1.55
CA TYR A 190 -5.90 -12.72 0.80
C TYR A 190 -5.60 -14.03 0.09
N ALA A 191 -5.69 -15.19 0.74
CA ALA A 191 -5.14 -16.45 0.21
C ALA A 191 -6.16 -17.58 0.06
N GLY A 192 -7.45 -17.27 0.11
CA GLY A 192 -8.49 -18.29 0.06
C GLY A 192 -8.52 -19.19 1.30
N GLN A 193 -7.71 -18.88 2.32
CA GLN A 193 -7.53 -19.67 3.55
C GLN A 193 -8.74 -19.56 4.50
N SER A 194 -9.79 -18.84 4.11
CA SER A 194 -11.05 -18.81 4.83
C SER A 194 -11.61 -20.23 4.96
N SER A 195 -12.21 -20.54 6.11
CA SER A 195 -12.63 -21.92 6.41
C SER A 195 -13.61 -22.46 5.36
N LYS A 196 -13.69 -23.80 5.24
CA LYS A 196 -14.65 -24.49 4.36
C LYS A 196 -16.10 -23.98 4.56
N SER A 197 -16.44 -23.58 5.79
CA SER A 197 -17.74 -22.98 6.12
C SER A 197 -18.02 -21.67 5.40
N PHE A 198 -16.99 -20.87 5.09
CA PHE A 198 -17.09 -19.64 4.31
C PHE A 198 -17.47 -19.95 2.86
N ILE A 199 -16.71 -20.82 2.20
CA ILE A 199 -16.91 -21.11 0.77
C ILE A 199 -18.28 -21.77 0.53
N ASN A 200 -18.72 -22.63 1.45
CA ASN A 200 -19.96 -23.39 1.32
C ASN A 200 -21.24 -22.54 1.26
N ILE A 201 -21.22 -21.27 1.70
CA ILE A 201 -22.41 -20.41 1.64
C ILE A 201 -22.57 -19.70 0.30
N LEU A 202 -21.48 -19.52 -0.46
CA LEU A 202 -21.47 -18.72 -1.68
C LEU A 202 -22.41 -19.25 -2.79
N PRO A 203 -22.52 -20.57 -3.04
CA PRO A 203 -23.46 -21.07 -4.04
C PRO A 203 -24.91 -20.65 -3.76
N ASN A 204 -25.32 -20.59 -2.50
CA ASN A 204 -26.67 -20.17 -2.13
C ASN A 204 -26.88 -18.67 -2.36
N LEU A 205 -25.88 -17.84 -2.05
CA LEU A 205 -25.95 -16.40 -2.27
C LEU A 205 -26.00 -16.05 -3.77
N VAL A 206 -25.21 -16.76 -4.59
CA VAL A 206 -25.28 -16.61 -6.05
C VAL A 206 -26.67 -17.01 -6.59
N LYS A 207 -27.26 -18.10 -6.10
CA LYS A 207 -28.63 -18.49 -6.47
C LYS A 207 -29.68 -17.43 -6.11
N LYS A 208 -29.46 -16.69 -5.01
CA LYS A 208 -30.31 -15.57 -4.59
C LYS A 208 -30.06 -14.28 -5.37
N GLY A 209 -29.06 -14.26 -6.25
CA GLY A 209 -28.66 -13.08 -7.01
C GLY A 209 -27.98 -12.00 -6.17
N VAL A 210 -27.42 -12.36 -4.99
CA VAL A 210 -26.67 -11.42 -4.16
C VAL A 210 -25.39 -11.04 -4.90
N PRO A 211 -25.14 -9.77 -5.24
CA PRO A 211 -23.87 -9.34 -5.80
C PRO A 211 -22.73 -9.49 -4.78
N ILE A 212 -21.62 -10.09 -5.23
CA ILE A 212 -20.45 -10.39 -4.40
C ILE A 212 -19.24 -9.62 -4.94
N ILE A 213 -18.62 -8.80 -4.10
CA ILE A 213 -17.37 -8.10 -4.39
C ILE A 213 -16.25 -8.84 -3.64
N LEU A 214 -15.27 -9.35 -4.38
CA LEU A 214 -14.09 -9.98 -3.81
C LEU A 214 -12.94 -8.97 -3.79
N ILE A 215 -12.39 -8.70 -2.61
CA ILE A 215 -11.16 -7.95 -2.41
C ILE A 215 -10.12 -8.96 -1.93
N GLY A 216 -9.08 -9.20 -2.73
CA GLY A 216 -8.13 -10.28 -2.41
C GLY A 216 -7.02 -10.47 -3.42
N SER A 217 -6.12 -11.43 -3.18
CA SER A 217 -5.06 -11.76 -4.14
C SER A 217 -5.52 -12.68 -5.27
N THR A 218 -4.65 -12.85 -6.28
CA THR A 218 -4.84 -13.82 -7.36
C THR A 218 -4.90 -15.28 -6.88
N HIS A 219 -4.41 -15.56 -5.66
CA HIS A 219 -4.45 -16.90 -5.05
C HIS A 219 -5.85 -17.34 -4.60
N ASN A 220 -6.85 -16.45 -4.59
CA ASN A 220 -8.24 -16.74 -4.18
C ASN A 220 -9.06 -17.54 -5.21
N LYS A 221 -8.50 -18.62 -5.76
CA LYS A 221 -9.16 -19.44 -6.80
C LYS A 221 -10.52 -19.97 -6.38
N SER A 222 -10.74 -20.21 -5.09
CA SER A 222 -12.01 -20.71 -4.55
C SER A 222 -13.14 -19.66 -4.51
N PHE A 223 -12.80 -18.37 -4.46
CA PHE A 223 -13.76 -17.27 -4.37
C PHE A 223 -14.08 -16.64 -5.72
N MET A 224 -13.08 -16.59 -6.61
CA MET A 224 -13.19 -15.94 -7.92
C MET A 224 -14.41 -16.37 -8.77
N PRO A 225 -14.86 -17.64 -8.79
CA PRO A 225 -16.03 -18.04 -9.57
C PRO A 225 -17.36 -17.45 -9.09
N TYR A 226 -17.44 -17.03 -7.82
CA TYR A 226 -18.65 -16.49 -7.21
C TYR A 226 -18.70 -14.96 -7.22
N ALA A 227 -17.56 -14.32 -7.48
CA ALA A 227 -17.42 -12.88 -7.43
C ALA A 227 -18.10 -12.21 -8.64
N THR A 228 -19.08 -11.35 -8.36
CA THR A 228 -19.64 -10.42 -9.34
C THR A 228 -18.62 -9.37 -9.73
N SER A 229 -17.78 -8.91 -8.79
CA SER A 229 -16.65 -8.03 -9.07
C SER A 229 -15.39 -8.40 -8.29
N LYS A 230 -14.22 -8.14 -8.85
CA LYS A 230 -12.91 -8.56 -8.31
C LYS A 230 -11.94 -7.39 -8.23
N LEU A 231 -11.51 -7.04 -7.02
CA LEU A 231 -10.47 -6.04 -6.75
C LEU A 231 -9.22 -6.76 -6.23
N LEU A 232 -8.15 -6.71 -7.01
CA LEU A 232 -6.95 -7.50 -6.77
C LEU A 232 -5.94 -6.73 -5.90
N MET A 233 -5.41 -7.43 -4.90
CA MET A 233 -4.30 -6.98 -4.06
C MET A 233 -2.95 -7.37 -4.68
N PHE A 234 -1.89 -6.65 -4.32
CA PHE A 234 -0.53 -7.11 -4.59
C PHE A 234 -0.18 -8.35 -3.76
N ASP A 235 0.38 -9.38 -4.41
CA ASP A 235 0.33 -10.76 -3.93
C ASP A 235 1.70 -11.41 -3.68
N ARG A 236 2.71 -10.62 -3.30
CA ARG A 236 4.07 -11.14 -3.03
C ARG A 236 4.29 -11.78 -1.67
N GLU A 237 3.34 -11.67 -0.75
CA GLU A 237 3.43 -12.38 0.53
C GLU A 237 2.98 -13.82 0.39
N ASP A 238 3.78 -14.75 0.88
CA ASP A 238 3.37 -16.12 1.15
C ASP A 238 2.52 -16.14 2.42
N PRO A 239 1.25 -16.55 2.31
CA PRO A 239 0.30 -16.47 3.42
C PRO A 239 0.49 -17.56 4.48
N LYS A 240 1.46 -18.46 4.34
CA LYS A 240 1.85 -19.47 5.34
C LYS A 240 3.21 -19.17 5.99
N GLU A 241 4.16 -18.67 5.21
CA GLU A 241 5.54 -18.49 5.67
C GLU A 241 5.82 -17.09 6.25
N LYS A 242 5.00 -16.07 5.95
CA LYS A 242 5.27 -14.70 6.41
C LYS A 242 5.22 -14.54 7.94
N ILE A 243 6.12 -13.71 8.47
CA ILE A 243 6.10 -13.34 9.91
C ILE A 243 4.93 -12.41 10.25
N TYR A 244 4.49 -11.61 9.29
CA TYR A 244 3.38 -10.67 9.43
C TYR A 244 2.86 -10.21 8.05
N SER A 245 1.65 -9.66 8.02
CA SER A 245 0.95 -9.21 6.81
C SER A 245 1.25 -7.74 6.46
N PHE A 246 2.51 -7.34 6.28
CA PHE A 246 2.87 -5.95 5.99
C PHE A 246 2.26 -5.41 4.68
N SER A 247 2.49 -6.10 3.56
CA SER A 247 1.96 -5.76 2.23
C SER A 247 0.46 -6.04 2.10
N THR A 248 -0.04 -7.17 2.60
CA THR A 248 -1.49 -7.47 2.53
C THR A 248 -2.31 -6.38 3.23
N ASN A 249 -1.84 -5.89 4.38
CA ASN A 249 -2.51 -4.84 5.14
C ASN A 249 -2.57 -3.52 4.36
N VAL A 250 -1.45 -3.11 3.75
CA VAL A 250 -1.40 -1.89 2.92
C VAL A 250 -2.32 -2.02 1.71
N SER A 251 -2.29 -3.15 1.00
CA SER A 251 -3.17 -3.39 -0.15
C SER A 251 -4.65 -3.32 0.24
N THR A 252 -5.01 -3.94 1.37
CA THR A 252 -6.37 -3.95 1.90
C THR A 252 -6.85 -2.54 2.23
N GLN A 253 -6.06 -1.80 3.01
CA GLN A 253 -6.39 -0.45 3.41
C GLN A 253 -6.52 0.46 2.18
N TYR A 254 -5.58 0.37 1.23
CA TYR A 254 -5.60 1.15 0.01
C TYR A 254 -6.88 0.92 -0.81
N LEU A 255 -7.27 -0.33 -1.05
CA LEU A 255 -8.49 -0.64 -1.80
C LEU A 255 -9.76 -0.18 -1.08
N PHE A 256 -9.82 -0.28 0.25
CA PHE A 256 -10.93 0.27 1.03
C PHE A 256 -11.00 1.80 0.95
N ASP A 257 -9.86 2.49 1.03
CA ASP A 257 -9.81 3.96 0.91
C ASP A 257 -10.23 4.41 -0.50
N VAL A 258 -9.79 3.71 -1.55
CA VAL A 258 -10.23 3.99 -2.93
C VAL A 258 -11.73 3.80 -3.09
N LEU A 259 -12.29 2.70 -2.58
CA LEU A 259 -13.74 2.46 -2.61
C LEU A 259 -14.51 3.54 -1.85
N TYR A 260 -14.07 3.88 -0.64
CA TYR A 260 -14.69 4.91 0.17
C TYR A 260 -14.67 6.26 -0.53
N ALA A 261 -13.49 6.70 -1.00
CA ALA A 261 -13.34 7.98 -1.68
C ALA A 261 -14.22 8.08 -2.94
N ALA A 262 -14.29 7.01 -3.73
CA ALA A 262 -15.12 6.98 -4.93
C ALA A 262 -16.63 7.03 -4.62
N ILE A 263 -17.10 6.34 -3.57
CA ILE A 263 -18.50 6.43 -3.13
C ILE A 263 -18.78 7.79 -2.51
N TYR A 264 -17.83 8.34 -1.75
CA TYR A 264 -17.94 9.66 -1.12
C TYR A 264 -18.12 10.76 -2.17
N GLN A 265 -17.28 10.75 -3.21
CA GLN A 265 -17.26 11.74 -4.29
C GLN A 265 -18.62 11.86 -4.98
N ASP A 266 -19.34 10.75 -5.17
CA ASP A 266 -20.61 10.72 -5.88
C ASP A 266 -21.72 11.57 -5.23
N ASN A 267 -21.67 11.74 -3.90
CA ASN A 267 -22.60 12.59 -3.14
C ASN A 267 -21.83 13.53 -2.21
N TYR A 268 -20.80 14.18 -2.74
CA TYR A 268 -19.81 14.94 -1.96
C TYR A 268 -20.45 15.91 -0.96
N ASP A 269 -21.36 16.80 -1.40
CA ASP A 269 -21.95 17.83 -0.54
C ASP A 269 -22.80 17.25 0.60
N LYS A 270 -23.59 16.21 0.29
CA LYS A 270 -24.38 15.49 1.30
C LYS A 270 -23.47 14.82 2.31
N ASN A 271 -22.42 14.14 1.85
CA ASN A 271 -21.47 13.45 2.71
C ASN A 271 -20.67 14.43 3.58
N MET A 272 -20.34 15.60 3.05
CA MET A 272 -19.69 16.68 3.81
C MET A 272 -20.61 17.26 4.88
N THR A 273 -21.91 17.41 4.57
CA THR A 273 -22.91 17.84 5.55
C THR A 273 -23.03 16.84 6.70
N ASN A 274 -23.10 15.54 6.40
CA ASN A 274 -23.09 14.50 7.42
C ASN A 274 -21.80 14.53 8.26
N HIS A 275 -20.65 14.71 7.61
CA HIS A 275 -19.36 14.78 8.30
C HIS A 275 -19.35 15.92 9.32
N ASN A 276 -19.76 17.13 8.93
CA ASN A 276 -19.82 18.27 9.85
C ASN A 276 -20.73 17.97 11.04
N TYR A 277 -21.92 17.38 10.82
CA TYR A 277 -22.82 17.01 11.92
C TYR A 277 -22.23 15.99 12.91
N ILE A 278 -21.38 15.06 12.44
CA ILE A 278 -20.78 14.01 13.29
C ILE A 278 -19.66 14.55 14.17
N TYR A 279 -18.94 15.58 13.71
CA TYR A 279 -17.71 16.07 14.34
C TYR A 279 -17.80 17.51 14.91
N GLU A 280 -18.94 18.18 14.76
CA GLU A 280 -19.33 19.36 15.55
C GLU A 280 -19.72 18.97 16.98
#